data_AF-W2HEI9-F1
#
_entry.id   AF-W2HEI9-F1
#
_cell.length_a   1.000
_cell.length_b   1.000
_cell.length_c   1.000
_cell.angle_alpha   90.00
_cell.angle_beta   90.00
_cell.angle_gamma   90.00
#
_symmetry.space_group_name_H-M   'P 1'
#
loop_
_entity.id
_entity.type
_entity.pdbx_description
1 polymer ?
#
loop_
_entity_poly.entity_id
_entity_poly.type
_entity_poly.pdbx_seq_one_letter_code
_entity_poly.pdbx_strand_id
1 'polypeptide(L)'
;DFERKPRISVLTFIGVSGLLDYFNTDGTFDRVEFTQCYQNFVRSPRGMVRQYLGRNSIWNLDGAAIHRHPKIIYYFGGGGV
;
A
#
# COMPACT_ATOMS: atom_id res chain seq x y z
N ASP A 1 -19.25 21.62 23.91
CA ASP A 1 -18.06 21.54 23.05
C ASP A 1 -18.09 20.31 22.17
N PHE A 2 -17.66 20.45 20.91
CA PHE A 2 -17.42 19.32 20.01
C PHE A 2 -15.92 19.05 19.97
N GLU A 3 -15.48 17.98 20.63
CA GLU A 3 -14.09 17.53 20.51
C GLU A 3 -13.90 16.80 19.18
N ARG A 4 -12.91 17.24 18.39
CA ARG A 4 -12.50 16.47 17.21
C ARG A 4 -11.83 15.20 17.68
N LYS A 5 -12.38 14.06 17.25
CA LYS A 5 -11.70 12.77 17.40
C LYS A 5 -10.35 12.80 16.66
N PRO A 6 -9.36 12.03 17.14
CA PRO A 6 -8.09 11.86 16.43
C PRO A 6 -8.34 11.47 14.98
N ARG A 7 -7.58 12.08 14.06
CA ARG A 7 -7.65 11.73 12.64
C ARG A 7 -7.12 10.32 12.46
N ILE A 8 -7.88 9.46 11.80
CA ILE A 8 -7.42 8.14 11.35
C ILE A 8 -7.35 8.17 9.83
N SER A 9 -6.21 7.78 9.26
CA SER A 9 -6.06 7.58 7.83
C SER A 9 -6.11 6.10 7.50
N VAL A 10 -6.71 5.75 6.37
CA VAL A 10 -6.82 4.38 5.88
C VAL A 10 -6.09 4.26 4.54
N LEU A 11 -5.26 3.23 4.41
CA LEU A 11 -4.62 2.81 3.17
C LEU A 11 -5.30 1.54 2.69
N THR A 12 -5.84 1.55 1.47
CA THR A 12 -6.66 0.47 0.94
C THR A 12 -6.08 -0.09 -0.36
N PHE A 13 -5.97 -1.40 -0.44
CA PHE A 13 -5.61 -2.13 -1.65
C PHE A 13 -6.87 -2.71 -2.28
N ILE A 14 -7.21 -2.28 -3.49
CA ILE A 14 -8.42 -2.69 -4.21
C ILE A 14 -8.01 -3.36 -5.52
N GLY A 15 -8.57 -4.54 -5.78
CA GLY A 15 -8.43 -5.28 -7.02
C GLY A 15 -9.74 -5.36 -7.78
N VAL A 16 -9.73 -6.08 -8.91
CA VAL A 16 -10.92 -6.27 -9.76
C VAL A 16 -12.10 -6.92 -9.02
N SER A 17 -11.82 -7.72 -8.00
CA SER A 17 -12.83 -8.40 -7.18
C SER A 17 -13.22 -7.60 -5.91
N GLY A 18 -12.79 -6.34 -5.80
CA GLY A 18 -13.06 -5.49 -4.64
C GLY A 18 -11.89 -5.36 -3.68
N LEU A 19 -12.19 -5.18 -2.39
CA LEU A 19 -11.19 -4.95 -1.34
C LEU A 19 -10.26 -6.16 -1.18
N LEU A 20 -8.95 -5.94 -1.33
CA LEU A 20 -7.93 -6.97 -1.11
C LEU A 20 -7.39 -6.91 0.32
N ASP A 21 -7.04 -5.71 0.80
CA ASP A 21 -6.58 -5.48 2.16
C ASP A 21 -6.66 -4.00 2.55
N TYR A 22 -6.54 -3.71 3.85
CA TYR A 22 -6.44 -2.34 4.34
C TYR A 22 -5.55 -2.23 5.59
N PHE A 23 -4.99 -1.03 5.77
CA PHE A 23 -4.22 -0.63 6.95
C PHE A 23 -4.72 0.73 7.42
N ASN A 24 -4.53 1.04 8.69
CA ASN A 24 -4.84 2.35 9.24
C ASN A 24 -3.69 2.88 10.10
N THR A 25 -3.57 4.20 10.18
CA THR A 25 -2.65 4.89 11.10
C THR A 25 -3.34 6.09 11.71
N ASP A 26 -2.90 6.47 12.91
CA ASP A 26 -3.28 7.73 13.52
C ASP A 26 -2.54 8.86 12.81
N GLY A 27 -3.28 9.88 12.36
CA GLY A 27 -2.72 10.99 11.59
C GLY A 27 -2.59 10.67 10.10
N THR A 28 -1.38 10.74 9.55
CA THR A 28 -1.10 10.59 8.11
C THR A 28 0.02 9.57 7.94
N PHE A 29 -0.12 8.67 6.96
CA PHE A 29 0.95 7.75 6.62
C PHE A 29 2.22 8.49 6.24
N ASP A 30 3.30 8.17 6.93
CA ASP A 30 4.63 8.48 6.46
C ASP A 30 5.12 7.45 5.43
N ARG A 31 6.31 7.67 4.91
CA ARG A 31 6.91 6.78 3.91
C ARG A 31 7.27 5.41 4.47
N VAL A 32 7.71 5.34 5.73
CA VAL A 32 8.12 4.09 6.38
C VAL A 32 6.89 3.22 6.62
N GLU A 33 5.84 3.80 7.20
CA GLU A 33 4.55 3.14 7.42
C GLU A 33 3.96 2.65 6.10
N PHE A 34 3.92 3.49 5.07
CA PHE A 34 3.44 3.10 3.74
C PHE A 34 4.22 1.90 3.18
N THR A 35 5.56 1.95 3.24
CA THR A 35 6.41 0.86 2.73
C THR A 35 6.20 -0.43 3.51
N GLN A 36 6.04 -0.35 4.83
CA GLN A 36 5.77 -1.50 5.68
C GLN A 36 4.41 -2.12 5.38
N CYS A 37 3.36 -1.31 5.27
CA CYS A 37 2.01 -1.76 4.91
C CYS A 37 2.02 -2.46 3.55
N TYR A 38 2.72 -1.89 2.57
CA TYR A 38 2.90 -2.49 1.27
C TYR A 38 3.60 -3.86 1.34
N GLN A 39 4.72 -3.94 2.06
CA GLN A 39 5.45 -5.19 2.23
C GLN A 39 4.61 -6.27 2.91
N ASN A 40 3.83 -5.89 3.92
CA ASN A 40 2.91 -6.79 4.61
C ASN A 40 1.81 -7.28 3.67
N PHE A 41 1.26 -6.39 2.84
CA PHE A 41 0.27 -6.73 1.83
C PHE A 41 0.79 -7.77 0.82
N VAL A 42 1.97 -7.54 0.24
CA VAL A 42 2.56 -8.45 -0.76
C VAL A 42 2.99 -9.79 -0.18
N ARG A 43 3.53 -9.78 1.04
CA ARG A 43 3.96 -11.01 1.74
C ARG A 43 2.81 -11.68 2.48
N SER A 44 1.59 -11.14 2.39
CA SER A 44 0.44 -11.67 3.11
C SER A 44 0.18 -13.11 2.69
N PRO A 45 0.10 -14.06 3.64
CA PRO A 45 -0.21 -15.46 3.33
C PRO A 45 -1.60 -15.63 2.74
N ARG A 46 -2.44 -14.58 2.78
CA ARG A 46 -3.76 -14.54 2.14
C ARG A 46 -3.68 -14.59 0.62
N GLY A 47 -2.49 -14.38 0.02
CA GLY A 47 -2.23 -14.69 -1.39
C GLY A 47 -3.04 -13.88 -2.40
N MET A 48 -3.63 -12.76 -1.97
CA MET A 48 -4.51 -11.92 -2.80
C MET A 48 -3.75 -11.25 -3.96
N VAL A 49 -2.44 -11.12 -3.81
CA VAL A 49 -1.50 -10.67 -4.83
C VAL A 49 -0.31 -11.62 -4.79
N ARG A 50 0.14 -12.12 -5.95
CA ARG A 50 1.36 -12.95 -6.01
C ARG A 50 2.57 -12.09 -5.64
N GLN A 51 3.46 -12.65 -4.82
CA GLN A 51 4.72 -12.01 -4.34
C GLN A 51 5.62 -11.50 -5.47
N TYR A 52 5.40 -12.01 -6.67
CA TYR A 52 5.72 -11.35 -7.92
C TYR A 52 4.40 -11.18 -8.62
N LEU A 53 3.98 -9.93 -8.80
CA LEU A 53 2.91 -9.60 -9.74
C LEU A 53 3.23 -10.38 -11.00
N GLY A 54 2.33 -11.28 -11.41
CA GLY A 54 2.51 -11.95 -12.69
C GLY A 54 2.78 -10.89 -13.76
N ARG A 55 3.46 -11.26 -14.85
CA ARG A 55 3.54 -10.38 -16.03
C ARG A 55 2.14 -9.80 -16.25
N ASN A 56 2.03 -8.45 -16.24
CA ASN A 56 0.82 -7.65 -16.52
C ASN A 56 0.00 -7.05 -15.35
N SER A 57 0.47 -7.00 -14.10
CA SER A 57 -0.26 -6.20 -13.09
C SER A 57 0.01 -4.70 -13.24
N ILE A 58 -1.06 -3.90 -13.23
CA ILE A 58 -1.00 -2.43 -13.30
C ILE A 58 -1.28 -1.87 -11.90
N TRP A 59 -0.42 -0.95 -11.44
CA TRP A 59 -0.60 -0.21 -10.19
C TRP A 59 -0.95 1.24 -10.49
N ASN A 60 -2.08 1.69 -9.93
CA ASN A 60 -2.52 3.06 -10.03
C ASN A 60 -2.40 3.72 -8.65
N LEU A 61 -1.54 4.74 -8.57
CA LEU A 61 -1.31 5.56 -7.38
C LEU A 61 -1.42 7.02 -7.79
N ASP A 62 -1.82 7.88 -6.86
CA ASP A 62 -1.82 9.32 -7.10
C ASP A 62 -0.41 9.94 -7.03
N GLY A 63 -0.30 11.23 -7.31
CA GLY A 63 0.96 11.97 -7.29
C GLY A 63 1.47 12.37 -5.89
N ALA A 64 1.00 11.76 -4.81
CA ALA A 64 1.45 12.09 -3.45
C ALA A 64 2.94 11.82 -3.25
N ALA A 65 3.60 12.61 -2.39
CA ALA A 65 5.05 12.51 -2.14
C ALA A 65 5.48 11.13 -1.60
N ILE A 66 4.59 10.43 -0.89
CA ILE A 66 4.83 9.05 -0.42
C ILE A 66 4.84 8.03 -1.58
N HIS A 67 4.09 8.30 -2.66
CA HIS A 67 4.00 7.45 -3.86
C HIS A 67 5.08 7.75 -4.91
N ARG A 68 5.72 8.92 -4.85
CA ARG A 68 6.72 9.37 -5.83
C ARG A 68 8.16 8.94 -5.50
N HIS A 69 8.33 7.96 -4.62
CA HIS A 69 9.67 7.52 -4.22
C HIS A 69 10.38 6.81 -5.39
N PRO A 70 11.65 7.15 -5.72
CA PRO A 70 12.34 6.52 -6.84
C PRO A 70 12.51 5.00 -6.68
N LYS A 71 12.53 4.52 -5.44
CA LYS A 71 12.58 3.08 -5.15
C LYS A 71 11.21 2.41 -5.02
N ILE A 72 10.12 3.11 -5.30
CA ILE A 72 8.79 2.55 -5.12
C ILE A 72 8.57 1.32 -6.01
N ILE A 73 9.17 1.32 -7.21
CA ILE A 73 9.20 0.18 -8.11
C ILE A 73 9.89 -1.06 -7.52
N TYR A 74 10.85 -0.90 -6.60
CA TYR A 74 11.52 -2.01 -5.91
C TYR A 74 10.73 -2.50 -4.71
N TYR A 75 9.86 -1.65 -4.16
CA TYR A 75 8.84 -2.13 -3.25
C TYR A 75 7.84 -2.96 -4.05
N PHE A 76 7.38 -2.48 -5.21
CA PHE A 76 6.35 -3.16 -6.01
C PHE A 76 6.80 -4.41 -6.77
N GLY A 77 7.98 -4.38 -7.37
CA GLY A 77 8.60 -5.49 -8.06
C GLY A 77 9.66 -6.10 -7.17
N GLY A 78 9.43 -7.33 -6.71
CA GLY A 78 10.46 -8.13 -6.07
C GLY A 78 11.73 -8.08 -6.92
N GLY A 79 12.88 -7.92 -6.27
CA GLY A 79 14.18 -7.73 -6.91
C GLY A 79 14.39 -8.70 -8.07
N GLY A 80 14.19 -8.21 -9.29
CA GLY A 80 14.58 -8.89 -10.50
C GLY A 80 16.02 -8.54 -10.81
N VAL A 81 16.93 -9.42 -10.42
CA VAL A 81 18.01 -9.85 -11.31
C VAL A 81 17.55 -11.12 -12.02
#